data_AF-A0A6C0B306-F1
#
_entry.id   AF-A0A6C0B306-F1
#
_cell.length_a   1.000
_cell.length_b   1.000
_cell.length_c   1.000
_cell.angle_alpha   90.00
_cell.angle_beta   90.00
_cell.angle_gamma   90.00
#
_symmetry.space_group_name_H-M   'P 1'
#
loop_
_entity.id
_entity.type
_entity.pdbx_description
1 polymer ?
#
loop_
_entity_poly.entity_id
_entity_poly.type
_entity_poly.pdbx_seq_one_letter_code
_entity_poly.pdbx_strand_id
1 'polypeptide(L)'
;MIHLYLYLQPFEYFRSMCNIDMSKIPADKLADECDNIFQHHKTSKLFFGYLDPGWMLDPRHEARIRNTIRKFEVYMVTFHLESLPHAWKNEIDTVYVQNPKDGGAKTVDNGCVVQAELETENR
;
A
#
# COMPACT_ATOMS: atom_id res chain seq x y z
N MET A 1 -14.45 -6.57 9.40
CA MET A 1 -14.32 -8.00 9.04
C MET A 1 -13.41 -8.01 7.84
N ILE A 2 -12.20 -8.57 7.95
CA ILE A 2 -11.22 -8.49 6.87
C ILE A 2 -11.78 -9.23 5.65
N HIS A 3 -12.06 -8.50 4.58
CA HIS A 3 -12.31 -9.09 3.28
C HIS A 3 -10.96 -9.36 2.61
N LEU A 4 -10.47 -10.59 2.80
CA LEU A 4 -9.24 -11.05 2.19
C LEU A 4 -9.54 -11.44 0.73
N TYR A 5 -9.19 -10.59 -0.23
CA TYR A 5 -9.31 -10.91 -1.65
C TYR A 5 -8.00 -11.56 -2.12
N LEU A 6 -7.89 -12.87 -1.91
CA LEU A 6 -6.79 -13.67 -2.44
C LEU A 6 -6.96 -13.84 -3.96
N TYR A 7 -6.17 -13.12 -4.75
CA TYR A 7 -5.88 -13.43 -6.17
C TYR A 7 -7.06 -13.46 -7.16
N LEU A 8 -8.24 -12.98 -6.79
CA LEU A 8 -9.41 -13.04 -7.67
C LEU A 8 -9.43 -11.94 -8.73
N GLN A 9 -8.74 -10.82 -8.51
CA GLN A 9 -8.73 -9.64 -9.39
C GLN A 9 -7.32 -9.02 -9.47
N PRO A 10 -6.95 -8.36 -10.58
CA PRO A 10 -5.69 -7.63 -10.71
C PRO A 10 -5.67 -6.36 -9.83
N PHE A 11 -4.49 -5.85 -9.45
CA PHE A 11 -4.40 -4.70 -8.54
C PHE A 11 -4.99 -3.41 -9.15
N GLU A 12 -4.95 -3.30 -10.48
CA GLU A 12 -5.51 -2.19 -11.26
C GLU A 12 -7.02 -2.08 -11.09
N TYR A 13 -7.71 -3.21 -10.91
CA TYR A 13 -9.13 -3.22 -10.56
C TYR A 13 -9.35 -2.50 -9.22
N PHE A 14 -8.58 -2.84 -8.19
CA PHE A 14 -8.69 -2.20 -6.88
C PHE A 14 -8.27 -0.72 -6.90
N ARG A 15 -7.22 -0.39 -7.66
CA ARG A 15 -6.82 1.00 -7.89
C ARG A 15 -7.96 1.81 -8.52
N SER A 16 -8.68 1.24 -9.49
CA SER A 16 -9.82 1.88 -10.15
C SER A 16 -11.02 2.14 -9.22
N MET A 17 -11.13 1.41 -8.12
CA MET A 17 -12.19 1.57 -7.11
C MET A 17 -11.88 2.69 -6.11
N CYS A 18 -10.65 3.19 -6.08
CA CYS A 18 -10.19 4.18 -5.12
C CYS A 18 -10.34 5.61 -5.65
N ASN A 19 -10.64 6.55 -4.75
CA ASN A 19 -10.74 7.97 -5.09
C ASN A 19 -9.39 8.68 -5.02
N ILE A 20 -8.46 8.15 -4.21
CA ILE A 20 -7.12 8.71 -4.03
C ILE A 20 -6.10 7.60 -4.18
N ASP A 21 -5.12 7.86 -5.03
CA ASP A 21 -4.03 6.95 -5.31
C ASP A 21 -2.76 7.40 -4.58
N MET A 22 -2.46 6.72 -3.48
CA MET A 22 -1.34 6.98 -2.59
C MET A 22 -0.06 6.25 -3.02
N SER A 23 -0.14 5.34 -4.00
CA SER A 23 0.98 4.51 -4.45
C SER A 23 2.15 5.31 -5.04
N LYS A 24 1.88 6.56 -5.43
CA LYS A 24 2.86 7.52 -5.96
C LYS A 24 3.56 8.34 -4.87
N ILE A 25 3.16 8.19 -3.61
CA ILE A 25 3.73 8.92 -2.49
C ILE A 25 4.91 8.13 -1.93
N PRO A 26 6.11 8.73 -1.82
CA PRO A 26 7.25 8.11 -1.16
C PRO A 26 6.90 7.64 0.27
N ALA A 27 7.42 6.48 0.69
CA ALA A 27 7.07 5.86 1.97
C ALA A 27 7.38 6.76 3.19
N ASP A 28 8.44 7.56 3.11
CA ASP A 28 8.83 8.55 4.14
C ASP A 28 7.82 9.69 4.29
N LYS A 29 7.04 10.00 3.24
CA LYS A 29 6.00 11.05 3.24
C LYS A 29 4.58 10.49 3.35
N LEU A 30 4.42 9.18 3.25
CA LEU A 30 3.11 8.53 3.23
C LEU A 30 2.29 8.84 4.47
N ALA A 31 2.93 8.89 5.65
CA ALA A 31 2.27 9.22 6.90
C ALA A 31 1.76 10.67 6.95
N ASP A 32 2.51 11.62 6.40
CA ASP A 32 2.10 13.02 6.35
C ASP A 32 0.90 13.21 5.41
N GLU A 33 0.92 12.55 4.26
CA GLU A 33 -0.21 12.59 3.31
C GLU A 33 -1.45 11.92 3.88
N CYS A 34 -1.28 10.80 4.61
CA CYS A 34 -2.36 10.17 5.36
C CYS A 34 -2.99 11.12 6.38
N ASP A 35 -2.18 11.85 7.14
CA ASP A 35 -2.68 12.82 8.13
C ASP A 35 -3.44 13.97 7.47
N ASN A 36 -2.96 14.49 6.34
CA ASN A 36 -3.67 15.52 5.56
C ASN A 36 -5.05 15.01 5.11
N ILE A 37 -5.12 13.83 4.51
CA ILE A 37 -6.38 13.23 4.05
C ILE A 37 -7.31 12.98 5.24
N PHE A 38 -6.77 12.45 6.35
CA PHE A 38 -7.53 12.22 7.57
C PHE A 38 -8.19 13.49 8.10
N GLN A 39 -7.50 14.63 8.05
CA GLN A 39 -8.04 15.91 8.53
C GLN A 39 -9.10 16.50 7.60
N HIS A 40 -8.90 16.41 6.28
CA HIS A 40 -9.72 17.15 5.31
C HIS A 40 -10.86 16.34 4.69
N HIS A 41 -10.75 15.01 4.66
CA HIS A 41 -11.75 14.15 4.01
C HIS A 41 -12.71 13.52 5.03
N LYS A 42 -14.00 13.49 4.68
CA LYS A 42 -15.04 12.81 5.49
C LYS A 42 -15.15 11.33 5.15
N THR A 43 -15.13 11.00 3.87
CA THR A 43 -15.18 9.64 3.33
C THR A 43 -14.24 9.57 2.13
N SER A 44 -13.49 8.47 1.98
CA SER A 44 -12.56 8.24 0.87
C SER A 44 -12.23 6.75 0.79
N LYS A 45 -11.87 6.29 -0.42
CA LYS A 45 -11.24 5.00 -0.67
C LYS A 45 -9.81 5.24 -1.14
N LEU A 46 -8.83 4.67 -0.46
CA LEU A 46 -7.40 4.93 -0.69
C LEU A 46 -6.72 3.70 -1.27
N PHE A 47 -5.93 3.89 -2.33
CA PHE A 47 -5.05 2.85 -2.86
C PHE A 47 -3.61 3.12 -2.44
N PHE A 48 -3.06 2.31 -1.54
CA PHE A 48 -1.68 2.44 -1.06
C PHE A 48 -0.65 1.85 -2.03
N GLY A 49 -1.07 1.02 -2.98
CA GLY A 49 -0.13 0.26 -3.81
C GLY A 49 0.67 -0.72 -2.98
N TYR A 50 1.87 -1.07 -3.45
CA TYR A 50 2.74 -1.99 -2.73
C TYR A 50 3.32 -1.36 -1.48
N LEU A 51 3.09 -2.03 -0.35
CA LEU A 51 3.55 -1.62 0.96
C LEU A 51 3.71 -2.85 1.87
N ASP A 52 4.93 -3.10 2.30
CA ASP A 52 5.25 -4.07 3.35
C ASP A 52 5.67 -3.29 4.62
N PRO A 53 4.73 -2.94 5.53
CA PRO A 53 4.96 -1.96 6.58
C PRO A 53 6.11 -2.31 7.53
N GLY A 54 6.26 -3.60 7.85
CA GLY A 54 7.31 -4.08 8.74
C GLY A 54 8.74 -3.84 8.24
N TRP A 55 8.93 -3.54 6.96
CA TRP A 55 10.23 -3.16 6.39
C TRP A 55 10.26 -1.75 5.80
N MET A 56 9.13 -1.23 5.32
CA MET A 56 9.08 0.04 4.59
C MET A 56 8.72 1.24 5.46
N LEU A 57 8.18 1.03 6.67
CA LEU A 57 7.70 2.10 7.53
C LEU A 57 8.38 2.10 8.89
N ASP A 58 8.69 3.30 9.38
CA ASP A 58 9.06 3.49 10.77
C ASP A 58 7.85 3.22 11.69
N PRO A 59 8.06 2.71 12.93
CA PRO A 59 6.97 2.48 13.89
C PRO A 59 6.10 3.72 14.16
N ARG A 60 6.68 4.91 14.06
CA ARG A 60 5.95 6.18 14.20
C ARG A 60 5.00 6.43 13.03
N HIS A 61 5.44 6.12 11.80
CA HIS A 61 4.61 6.26 10.60
C HIS A 61 3.51 5.20 10.59
N GLU A 62 3.82 3.98 11.02
CA GLU A 62 2.85 2.91 11.19
C GLU A 62 1.66 3.33 12.08
N ALA A 63 1.98 3.90 13.25
CA ALA A 63 0.96 4.37 14.20
C ALA A 63 0.07 5.48 13.64
N ARG A 64 0.65 6.39 12.83
CA ARG A 64 -0.10 7.50 12.20
C ARG A 64 -1.01 7.00 11.08
N ILE A 65 -0.46 6.19 10.17
CA ILE A 65 -1.20 5.61 9.03
C ILE A 65 -2.37 4.74 9.51
N ARG A 66 -2.24 4.08 10.66
CA ARG A 66 -3.33 3.34 11.30
C ARG A 66 -4.60 4.17 11.48
N ASN A 67 -4.49 5.47 11.81
CA ASN A 67 -5.67 6.33 11.98
C ASN A 67 -6.47 6.46 10.67
N THR A 68 -5.76 6.52 9.55
CA THR A 68 -6.33 6.59 8.20
C THR A 68 -7.02 5.27 7.83
N ILE A 69 -6.36 4.14 8.10
CA ILE A 69 -6.91 2.79 7.90
C ILE A 69 -8.22 2.60 8.67
N ARG A 70 -8.31 3.11 9.91
CA ARG A 70 -9.53 3.00 10.72
C ARG A 70 -10.70 3.86 10.23
N LYS A 71 -10.42 4.93 9.49
CA LYS A 71 -11.42 5.91 9.05
C LYS A 71 -11.89 5.68 7.61
N PHE A 72 -11.01 5.17 6.75
CA PHE A 72 -11.24 5.05 5.32
C PHE A 72 -11.05 3.61 4.86
N GLU A 73 -11.70 3.27 3.74
CA GLU A 73 -11.48 1.99 3.08
C GLU A 73 -10.12 2.04 2.37
N VAL A 74 -9.18 1.20 2.80
CA VAL A 74 -7.82 1.16 2.26
C VAL A 74 -7.61 -0.14 1.51
N TYR A 75 -7.03 -0.02 0.32
CA TYR A 75 -6.55 -1.11 -0.51
C TYR A 75 -5.03 -1.04 -0.56
N MET A 76 -4.36 -2.14 -0.22
CA MET A 76 -2.90 -2.24 -0.31
C MET A 76 -2.50 -3.54 -0.96
N VAL A 77 -1.33 -3.53 -1.60
CA VAL A 77 -0.64 -4.69 -2.15
C VAL A 77 0.50 -5.04 -1.19
N THR A 78 0.60 -6.30 -0.77
CA THR A 78 1.72 -6.79 0.02
C THR A 78 2.20 -8.12 -0.54
N PHE A 79 3.50 -8.39 -0.46
CA PHE A 79 4.05 -9.72 -0.75
C PHE A 79 4.13 -10.57 0.52
N HIS A 80 4.12 -9.93 1.68
CA HIS A 80 4.45 -10.55 2.96
C HIS A 80 3.41 -10.17 4.00
N LEU A 81 2.37 -10.99 4.16
CA LEU A 81 1.32 -10.79 5.16
C LEU A 81 1.85 -10.72 6.59
N GLU A 82 2.98 -11.37 6.86
CA GLU A 82 3.69 -11.31 8.13
C GLU A 82 4.24 -9.92 8.44
N SER A 83 4.57 -9.13 7.41
CA SER A 83 5.06 -7.75 7.56
C SER A 83 3.97 -6.78 8.05
N LEU A 84 2.69 -7.16 7.91
CA LEU A 84 1.58 -6.34 8.38
C LEU A 84 1.54 -6.34 9.92
N PRO A 85 1.53 -5.15 10.55
CA PRO A 85 1.43 -5.04 11.99
C PRO A 85 0.14 -5.67 12.50
N HIS A 86 0.22 -6.30 13.67
CA HIS A 86 -0.96 -6.95 14.26
C HIS A 86 -2.13 -5.98 14.46
N ALA A 87 -1.83 -4.71 14.79
CA ALA A 87 -2.85 -3.67 14.94
C ALA A 87 -3.63 -3.43 13.62
N TRP A 88 -2.93 -3.43 12.49
CA TRP A 88 -3.52 -3.21 11.17
C TRP A 88 -4.34 -4.42 10.70
N LYS A 89 -3.87 -5.64 10.98
CA LYS A 89 -4.59 -6.88 10.65
C LYS A 89 -6.01 -6.86 11.18
N ASN A 90 -6.23 -6.33 12.40
CA ASN A 90 -7.56 -6.32 13.00
C ASN A 90 -8.47 -5.17 12.49
N GLU A 91 -7.93 -4.25 11.69
CA GLU A 91 -8.59 -2.98 11.33
C GLU A 91 -8.70 -2.72 9.84
N ILE A 92 -7.86 -3.34 9.00
CA ILE A 92 -7.95 -3.19 7.54
C ILE A 92 -9.12 -4.01 7.01
N ASP A 93 -10.03 -3.36 6.28
CA ASP A 93 -11.14 -4.04 5.63
C ASP A 93 -10.74 -4.80 4.36
N THR A 94 -9.71 -4.37 3.61
CA THR A 94 -9.26 -5.05 2.38
C THR A 94 -7.72 -5.08 2.24
N VAL A 95 -7.16 -6.28 2.14
CA VAL A 95 -5.73 -6.49 1.82
C VAL A 95 -5.63 -7.33 0.55
N TYR A 96 -4.88 -6.85 -0.43
CA TYR A 96 -4.48 -7.62 -1.59
C TYR A 96 -3.08 -8.19 -1.36
N VAL A 97 -2.95 -9.50 -1.50
CA VAL A 97 -1.66 -10.18 -1.45
C VAL A 97 -1.31 -10.56 -2.87
N GLN A 98 -0.13 -10.20 -3.34
CA GLN A 98 0.38 -10.64 -4.63
C GLN A 98 1.31 -11.83 -4.40
N ASN A 99 1.12 -12.93 -5.14
CA ASN A 99 1.98 -14.10 -5.05
C ASN A 99 3.00 -13.99 -6.18
N PRO A 100 4.31 -13.89 -5.91
CA PRO A 100 5.30 -13.97 -6.96
C PRO A 100 5.23 -15.38 -7.58
N LYS A 101 4.57 -15.51 -8.73
CA LYS A 101 4.36 -16.81 -9.39
C LYS A 101 5.67 -17.46 -9.84
N ASP A 102 6.72 -16.68 -10.03
CA ASP A 102 8.02 -17.14 -10.45
C ASP A 102 9.06 -16.31 -9.70
N GLY A 103 9.97 -16.95 -8.94
CA GLY A 103 11.08 -16.29 -8.24
C GLY A 103 12.13 -15.62 -9.15
N GLY A 104 11.72 -15.18 -10.35
CA GLY A 104 12.52 -14.40 -11.26
C GLY A 104 12.49 -12.92 -10.89
N ALA A 105 13.65 -12.27 -11.00
CA ALA A 105 13.84 -10.84 -10.87
C ALA A 105 13.20 -10.06 -12.04
N LYS A 106 11.93 -10.29 -12.32
CA LYS A 106 11.15 -9.45 -13.25
C LYS A 106 10.65 -8.25 -12.46
N THR A 107 10.88 -7.07 -13.01
CA THR A 107 10.28 -5.82 -12.54
C THR A 107 8.77 -5.99 -12.54
N VAL A 108 8.18 -6.11 -11.35
CA VAL A 108 6.73 -6.15 -11.18
C VAL A 108 6.29 -4.70 -11.08
N ASP A 109 5.60 -4.19 -12.11
CA ASP A 109 4.84 -2.95 -11.98
C ASP A 109 3.68 -3.23 -11.02
N ASN A 110 3.89 -2.94 -9.74
CA ASN A 110 2.93 -3.09 -8.64
C ASN A 110 2.38 -1.74 -8.19
N GLY A 111 2.52 -0.71 -9.03
CA GLY A 111 2.04 0.64 -8.77
C GLY A 111 2.91 1.48 -7.84
N CYS A 112 4.03 0.98 -7.31
CA CYS A 112 4.98 1.84 -6.60
C CYS A 112 5.60 2.91 -7.51
N VAL A 113 6.05 4.03 -6.91
CA VAL A 113 7.01 4.92 -7.56
C VAL A 113 8.21 4.09 -7.98
N VAL A 114 8.46 3.99 -9.29
CA VAL A 114 9.74 3.53 -9.82
C VAL A 114 10.80 4.45 -9.20
N GLN A 115 11.49 4.00 -8.15
CA GLN A 115 12.71 4.69 -7.73
C GLN A 115 13.59 4.68 -8.97
N ALA A 116 13.86 5.89 -9.47
CA ALA A 116 14.53 6.15 -10.74
C ALA A 116 15.57 5.08 -11.04
N GLU A 117 15.43 4.45 -12.22
CA GLU A 117 16.54 3.77 -12.84
C GLU A 117 17.75 4.71 -12.72
N LEU A 118 18.76 4.29 -11.95
CA LEU A 118 20.11 4.76 -12.23
C LEU A 118 20.35 4.26 -13.65
N GLU A 119 20.25 5.17 -14.62
CA GLU A 119 20.75 4.95 -15.97
C GLU A 119 22.20 4.47 -15.81
N THR A 120 22.42 3.16 -15.88
CA THR A 120 23.73 2.62 -16.16
C THR A 120 24.01 3.00 -17.60
N GLU A 121 24.56 4.20 -17.74
CA GLU A 121 25.14 4.74 -18.96
C GLU A 121 26.20 3.72 -19.42
N ASN A 122 25.92 3.07 -20.54
CA ASN A 122 26.84 2.13 -21.18
C ASN A 122 28.18 2.82 -21.47
N ARG A 123 29.28 2.27 -20.93
CA ARG A 123 30.63 2.42 -21.47
C ARG A 123 31.31 1.06 -21.55
#